data_AF-A0A537DYL3-F1
#
_entry.id   AF-A0A537DYL3-F1
#
_cell.length_a   1.000
_cell.length_b   1.000
_cell.length_c   1.000
_cell.angle_alpha   90.00
_cell.angle_beta   90.00
_cell.angle_gamma   90.00
#
_symmetry.space_group_name_H-M   'P 1'
#
loop_
_entity.id
_entity.type
_entity.pdbx_description
1 polymer ?
#
loop_
_entity_poly.entity_id
_entity_poly.type
_entity_poly.pdbx_seq_one_letter_code
_entity_poly.pdbx_strand_id
1 'polypeptide(L)'
;MKFGVAPTAAVVVLATTTVTGTVNAAGCDIGVYISMLAPGTTVTATVTDANQVGVFNDGATSVSVTGSTVSCTGNHGGINTGPCSNFSPNGVQTGIDVYFSCSGAGTISSNTIDKYQKGGITVRDLDSVTVTGNTVTGLGLVNFIAQNGIEFGFGSCGPTVSTSNVGQVTGNTVTDNQYNGNGGRAPPPYISSGILAQAIGDPGPGQIQSALVTTNRAFQNQGNVIVIVIVSP
;
A
#
# COMPACT_ATOMS: atom_id res chain seq x y z
N MET A 1 17.53 1.40 7.70
CA MET A 1 16.59 2.54 7.60
C MET A 1 15.81 2.36 6.31
N LYS A 2 14.47 2.32 6.38
CA LYS A 2 13.58 1.92 5.27
C LYS A 2 13.47 2.99 4.17
N PHE A 3 13.87 4.21 4.49
CA PHE A 3 14.03 5.37 3.62
C PHE A 3 15.47 5.90 3.82
N GLY A 4 16.15 6.30 2.76
CA GLY A 4 17.61 6.60 2.77
C GLY A 4 18.06 7.77 3.67
N VAL A 5 17.10 8.54 4.17
CA VAL A 5 17.23 9.59 5.21
C VAL A 5 16.05 9.47 6.17
N ALA A 6 16.14 10.08 7.36
CA ALA A 6 15.03 10.11 8.31
C ALA A 6 13.82 10.84 7.67
N PRO A 7 12.69 10.16 7.44
CA PRO A 7 11.54 10.77 6.77
C PRO A 7 10.85 11.78 7.69
N THR A 8 10.28 12.82 7.09
CA THR A 8 9.39 13.78 7.75
C THR A 8 7.95 13.26 7.75
N ALA A 9 7.15 13.62 8.77
CA ALA A 9 5.73 13.26 8.82
C ALA A 9 4.86 14.44 9.27
N ALA A 10 3.67 14.59 8.67
CA ALA A 10 2.71 15.62 9.08
C ALA A 10 2.11 15.32 10.47
N VAL A 11 1.87 14.03 10.76
CA VAL A 11 1.46 13.54 12.07
C VAL A 11 2.40 12.42 12.52
N VAL A 12 2.96 12.56 13.71
CA VAL A 12 3.80 11.55 14.37
C VAL A 12 3.05 10.98 15.57
N VAL A 13 2.73 9.69 15.52
CA VAL A 13 2.03 8.97 16.59
C VAL A 13 3.02 8.10 17.37
N LEU A 14 3.26 8.48 18.62
CA LEU A 14 4.20 7.79 19.53
C LEU A 14 3.51 7.07 20.70
N ALA A 15 2.20 7.22 20.83
CA ALA A 15 1.37 6.51 21.81
C ALA A 15 -0.02 6.28 21.20
N THR A 16 -0.75 5.29 21.72
CA THR A 16 -2.11 4.94 21.27
C THR A 16 -2.99 6.18 21.19
N THR A 17 -3.57 6.41 20.02
CA THR A 17 -4.47 7.54 19.79
C THR A 17 -5.43 7.27 18.63
N THR A 18 -6.36 8.18 18.42
CA THR A 18 -7.19 8.21 17.22
C THR A 18 -6.83 9.45 16.39
N VAL A 19 -6.35 9.23 15.18
CA VAL A 19 -6.13 10.29 14.18
C VAL A 19 -7.42 10.48 13.39
N THR A 20 -7.98 11.70 13.41
CA THR A 20 -9.22 12.06 12.71
C THR A 20 -9.08 13.37 11.96
N GLY A 21 -10.08 13.72 11.14
CA GLY A 21 -10.11 14.99 10.41
C GLY A 21 -9.26 14.95 9.15
N THR A 22 -8.72 16.11 8.75
CA THR A 22 -7.90 16.25 7.55
C THR A 22 -6.41 16.36 7.92
N VAL A 23 -5.59 15.53 7.28
CA VAL A 23 -4.12 15.56 7.36
C VAL A 23 -3.58 15.94 5.98
N ASN A 24 -3.18 17.19 5.82
CA ASN A 24 -2.47 17.65 4.63
C ASN A 24 -0.96 17.44 4.86
N ALA A 25 -0.37 16.55 4.07
CA ALA A 25 1.03 16.15 4.18
C ALA A 25 1.94 16.82 3.14
N ALA A 26 1.47 17.87 2.47
CA ALA A 26 2.27 18.64 1.53
C ALA A 26 3.60 19.06 2.16
N GLY A 27 4.71 18.71 1.53
CA GLY A 27 6.06 18.97 2.03
C GLY A 27 6.61 17.93 3.01
N CYS A 28 5.81 16.94 3.42
CA CYS A 28 6.23 15.82 4.24
C CYS A 28 6.43 14.55 3.41
N ASP A 29 7.30 13.66 3.88
CA ASP A 29 7.44 12.32 3.29
C ASP A 29 6.24 11.44 3.62
N ILE A 30 5.71 11.60 4.83
CA ILE A 30 4.65 10.75 5.38
C ILE A 30 3.47 11.62 5.84
N GLY A 31 2.24 11.17 5.59
CA GLY A 31 1.06 11.80 6.18
C GLY A 31 0.93 11.49 7.66
N VAL A 32 0.67 10.22 7.98
CA VAL A 32 0.57 9.72 9.35
C VAL A 32 1.63 8.65 9.58
N TYR A 33 2.63 8.95 10.41
CA TYR A 33 3.60 7.97 10.89
C TYR A 33 3.15 7.38 12.22
N ILE A 34 3.01 6.06 12.28
CA ILE A 34 2.66 5.31 13.49
C ILE A 34 3.87 4.50 13.93
N SER A 35 4.49 4.93 15.02
CA SER A 35 5.62 4.22 15.62
C SER A 35 5.18 2.88 16.21
N MET A 36 6.07 1.89 16.25
CA MET A 36 5.88 0.63 16.99
C MET A 36 5.45 0.81 18.46
N LEU A 37 5.70 1.98 19.06
CA LEU A 37 5.31 2.32 20.43
C LEU A 37 3.82 2.71 20.58
N ALA A 38 3.06 2.76 19.48
CA ALA A 38 1.67 3.19 19.46
C ALA A 38 0.68 2.09 19.04
N PRO A 39 0.66 0.93 19.72
CA PRO A 39 -0.31 -0.12 19.42
C PRO A 39 -1.75 0.35 19.64
N GLY A 40 -2.72 -0.24 18.96
CA GLY A 40 -4.14 0.12 19.10
C GLY A 40 -4.53 1.47 18.46
N THR A 41 -3.60 2.13 17.77
CA THR A 41 -3.88 3.41 17.09
C THR A 41 -4.96 3.23 16.03
N THR A 42 -5.92 4.14 15.98
CA THR A 42 -6.94 4.19 14.93
C THR A 42 -6.74 5.42 14.04
N VAL A 43 -6.83 5.25 12.73
CA VAL A 43 -6.84 6.33 11.73
C VAL A 43 -8.18 6.30 11.02
N THR A 44 -8.95 7.38 11.17
CA THR A 44 -10.22 7.63 10.47
C THR A 44 -10.22 9.07 9.95
N ALA A 45 -9.42 9.30 8.92
CA ALA A 45 -9.03 10.63 8.47
C ALA A 45 -9.00 10.73 6.94
N THR A 46 -9.02 11.96 6.43
CA THR A 46 -8.63 12.27 5.05
C THR A 46 -7.16 12.66 5.05
N VAL A 47 -6.29 11.85 4.45
CA VAL A 47 -4.84 12.05 4.39
C VAL A 47 -4.43 12.31 2.94
N THR A 48 -3.79 13.43 2.65
CA THR A 48 -3.39 13.78 1.28
C THR A 48 -1.96 14.27 1.17
N ASP A 49 -1.41 14.20 -0.03
CA ASP A 49 -0.23 14.97 -0.47
C ASP A 49 1.12 14.59 0.17
N ALA A 50 1.23 13.36 0.68
CA ALA A 50 2.50 12.84 1.17
C ALA A 50 3.43 12.44 0.01
N ASN A 51 4.73 12.74 0.12
CA ASN A 51 5.69 12.45 -0.96
C ASN A 51 6.04 10.96 -1.10
N GLN A 52 5.93 10.19 -0.01
CA GLN A 52 6.33 8.79 0.03
C GLN A 52 5.20 7.87 0.49
N VAL A 53 4.59 8.14 1.65
CA VAL A 53 3.56 7.27 2.23
C VAL A 53 2.42 8.07 2.86
N GLY A 54 1.16 7.77 2.53
CA GLY A 54 0.02 8.42 3.17
C GLY A 54 -0.09 8.07 4.66
N VAL A 55 -0.30 6.80 4.99
CA VAL A 55 -0.34 6.26 6.35
C VAL A 55 0.69 5.14 6.46
N PHE A 56 1.69 5.34 7.33
CA PHE A 56 2.76 4.37 7.56
C PHE A 56 2.67 3.78 8.97
N ASN A 57 2.28 2.50 9.07
CA ASN A 57 2.45 1.71 10.28
C ASN A 57 3.83 1.07 10.30
N ASP A 58 4.72 1.63 11.14
CA ASP A 58 6.10 1.19 11.29
C ASP A 58 6.26 0.23 12.47
N GLY A 59 5.40 -0.78 12.52
CA GLY A 59 5.55 -1.92 13.42
C GLY A 59 4.65 -1.92 14.65
N ALA A 60 3.65 -1.04 14.72
CA ALA A 60 2.65 -1.08 15.79
C ALA A 60 1.64 -2.20 15.53
N THR A 61 1.21 -2.84 16.62
CA THR A 61 0.19 -3.89 16.58
C THR A 61 -1.21 -3.31 16.80
N SER A 62 -2.24 -4.05 16.35
CA SER A 62 -3.65 -3.67 16.53
C SER A 62 -4.00 -2.28 15.96
N VAL A 63 -3.31 -1.84 14.90
CA VAL A 63 -3.60 -0.56 14.24
C VAL A 63 -4.82 -0.70 13.34
N SER A 64 -5.79 0.21 13.44
CA SER A 64 -6.93 0.27 12.55
C SER A 64 -6.83 1.48 11.62
N VAL A 65 -6.74 1.27 10.31
CA VAL A 65 -6.95 2.33 9.30
C VAL A 65 -8.32 2.08 8.71
N THR A 66 -9.33 2.84 9.15
CA THR A 66 -10.72 2.56 8.82
C THR A 66 -11.54 3.79 8.46
N GLY A 67 -12.41 3.65 7.45
CA GLY A 67 -13.26 4.75 6.99
C GLY A 67 -12.46 5.97 6.52
N SER A 68 -11.20 5.80 6.15
CA SER A 68 -10.29 6.88 5.75
C SER A 68 -10.35 7.12 4.25
N THR A 69 -9.97 8.34 3.84
CA THR A 69 -9.60 8.64 2.46
C THR A 69 -8.11 8.91 2.44
N VAL A 70 -7.34 8.16 1.66
CA VAL A 70 -5.91 8.42 1.50
C VAL A 70 -5.64 8.61 0.01
N SER A 71 -5.06 9.75 -0.36
CA SER A 71 -5.00 10.15 -1.77
C SER A 71 -3.79 11.00 -2.12
N CYS A 72 -3.44 11.02 -3.40
CA CYS A 72 -2.43 11.91 -3.96
C CYS A 72 -1.03 11.69 -3.36
N THR A 73 -0.70 10.44 -3.02
CA THR A 73 0.63 10.10 -2.46
C THR A 73 1.63 9.83 -3.58
N GLY A 74 2.75 10.55 -3.57
CA GLY A 74 3.82 10.42 -4.56
C GLY A 74 4.36 11.78 -4.99
N ASN A 75 4.80 11.89 -6.24
CA ASN A 75 5.39 13.13 -6.73
C ASN A 75 4.35 14.21 -7.03
N HIS A 76 4.58 15.44 -6.56
CA HIS A 76 3.84 16.64 -6.93
C HIS A 76 4.73 17.57 -7.74
N GLY A 77 4.18 18.26 -8.73
CA GLY A 77 4.92 19.25 -9.53
C GLY A 77 5.47 20.38 -8.66
N GLY A 78 6.77 20.69 -8.82
CA GLY A 78 7.49 21.73 -8.06
C GLY A 78 8.48 21.17 -7.04
N ILE A 79 8.85 21.95 -6.02
CA ILE A 79 9.60 21.45 -4.85
C ILE A 79 8.61 20.65 -3.99
N ASN A 80 8.21 19.43 -4.35
CA ASN A 80 7.54 18.41 -3.52
C ASN A 80 6.67 18.91 -2.33
N THR A 81 5.84 19.93 -2.55
CA THR A 81 5.04 20.68 -1.54
C THR A 81 3.67 21.07 -2.07
N GLY A 82 3.27 20.55 -3.24
CA GLY A 82 2.05 20.95 -3.91
C GLY A 82 0.81 20.23 -3.36
N PRO A 83 -0.37 20.87 -3.37
CA PRO A 83 -1.63 20.17 -3.11
C PRO A 83 -1.93 19.18 -4.22
N CYS A 84 -2.92 18.31 -4.03
CA CYS A 84 -3.29 17.27 -4.97
C CYS A 84 -3.56 17.75 -6.41
N SER A 85 -3.94 19.02 -6.60
CA SER A 85 -4.07 19.64 -7.93
C SER A 85 -2.77 19.63 -8.75
N ASN A 86 -1.63 19.47 -8.09
CA ASN A 86 -0.30 19.41 -8.68
C ASN A 86 0.26 17.97 -8.69
N PHE A 87 -0.54 16.97 -8.33
CA PHE A 87 -0.11 15.58 -8.35
C PHE A 87 0.37 15.20 -9.76
N SER A 88 1.66 14.87 -9.87
CA SER A 88 2.36 14.70 -11.15
C SER A 88 3.34 13.54 -11.03
N PRO A 89 2.87 12.29 -11.05
CA PRO A 89 3.72 11.12 -10.91
C PRO A 89 4.88 11.07 -11.91
N ASN A 90 6.06 10.65 -11.44
CA ASN A 90 7.30 10.69 -12.23
C ASN A 90 8.02 9.35 -12.34
N GLY A 91 7.41 8.28 -11.82
CA GLY A 91 7.95 6.92 -11.89
C GLY A 91 9.03 6.58 -10.86
N VAL A 92 9.31 7.46 -9.90
CA VAL A 92 10.12 7.10 -8.72
C VAL A 92 9.39 6.03 -7.91
N GLN A 93 10.12 5.15 -7.24
CA GLN A 93 9.58 3.98 -6.53
C GLN A 93 8.95 4.34 -5.15
N THR A 94 8.23 5.46 -5.07
CA THR A 94 7.53 6.03 -3.92
C THR A 94 6.05 6.27 -4.25
N GLY A 95 5.27 6.71 -3.25
CA GLY A 95 3.84 7.00 -3.40
C GLY A 95 2.98 5.78 -3.11
N ILE A 96 2.94 5.41 -1.82
CA ILE A 96 2.12 4.32 -1.30
C ILE A 96 1.08 4.91 -0.34
N ASP A 97 -0.22 4.73 -0.58
CA ASP A 97 -1.21 5.35 0.30
C ASP A 97 -1.21 4.74 1.71
N VAL A 98 -1.35 3.42 1.85
CA VAL A 98 -1.29 2.75 3.16
C VAL A 98 -0.17 1.72 3.17
N TYR A 99 0.74 1.81 4.13
CA TYR A 99 1.85 0.89 4.28
C TYR A 99 1.94 0.31 5.68
N PHE A 100 1.79 -1.01 5.81
CA PHE A 100 2.15 -1.75 7.03
C PHE A 100 3.52 -2.43 6.83
N SER A 101 4.47 -2.14 7.73
CA SER A 101 5.80 -2.76 7.75
C SER A 101 5.75 -4.18 8.35
N CYS A 102 6.91 -4.86 8.31
CA CYS A 102 7.10 -6.24 8.73
C CYS A 102 6.57 -6.65 10.10
N SER A 103 6.49 -5.73 11.05
CA SER A 103 5.95 -5.98 12.39
C SER A 103 4.61 -5.28 12.63
N GLY A 104 4.09 -4.59 11.61
CA GLY A 104 2.84 -3.84 11.68
C GLY A 104 1.66 -4.79 11.56
N ALA A 105 0.74 -4.74 12.52
CA ALA A 105 -0.44 -5.58 12.57
C ALA A 105 -1.72 -4.76 12.73
N GLY A 106 -2.85 -5.29 12.26
CA GLY A 106 -4.17 -4.74 12.52
C GLY A 106 -5.14 -4.86 11.34
N THR A 107 -5.87 -3.79 11.04
CA THR A 107 -6.96 -3.81 10.06
C THR A 107 -6.93 -2.56 9.19
N ILE A 108 -7.07 -2.76 7.89
CA ILE A 108 -7.25 -1.72 6.87
C ILE A 108 -8.62 -1.96 6.23
N SER A 109 -9.62 -1.16 6.59
CA SER A 109 -11.00 -1.44 6.17
C SER A 109 -11.85 -0.25 5.77
N SER A 110 -12.77 -0.45 4.82
CA SER A 110 -13.74 0.57 4.41
C SER A 110 -13.11 1.90 4.00
N ASN A 111 -11.88 1.87 3.48
CA ASN A 111 -11.17 3.08 3.04
C ASN A 111 -11.44 3.36 1.55
N THR A 112 -11.30 4.62 1.17
CA THR A 112 -11.17 5.06 -0.22
C THR A 112 -9.72 5.43 -0.48
N ILE A 113 -9.07 4.73 -1.42
CA ILE A 113 -7.64 4.83 -1.72
C ILE A 113 -7.51 5.14 -3.22
N ASP A 114 -6.97 6.30 -3.59
CA ASP A 114 -6.87 6.72 -4.98
C ASP A 114 -5.67 7.63 -5.25
N LYS A 115 -5.28 7.79 -6.52
CA LYS A 115 -4.19 8.69 -6.92
C LYS A 115 -2.86 8.46 -6.18
N TYR A 116 -2.49 7.22 -5.94
CA TYR A 116 -1.13 6.85 -5.54
C TYR A 116 -0.21 6.75 -6.77
N GLN A 117 1.08 7.00 -6.61
CA GLN A 117 2.05 6.83 -7.70
C GLN A 117 2.42 5.36 -7.92
N LYS A 118 2.62 4.58 -6.86
CA LYS A 118 3.13 3.19 -6.94
C LYS A 118 2.18 2.15 -6.33
N GLY A 119 1.64 2.40 -5.15
CA GLY A 119 0.84 1.39 -4.45
C GLY A 119 -0.35 1.99 -3.71
N GLY A 120 -1.50 1.32 -3.75
CA GLY A 120 -2.62 1.70 -2.89
C GLY A 120 -2.37 1.25 -1.46
N ILE A 121 -2.53 -0.05 -1.22
CA ILE A 121 -2.28 -0.70 0.06
C ILE A 121 -1.08 -1.64 -0.10
N THR A 122 -0.05 -1.46 0.71
CA THR A 122 1.08 -2.39 0.78
C THR A 122 1.19 -2.95 2.19
N VAL A 123 1.28 -4.26 2.29
CA VAL A 123 1.54 -4.96 3.53
C VAL A 123 2.76 -5.85 3.31
N ARG A 124 3.73 -5.75 4.21
CA ARG A 124 4.89 -6.65 4.22
C ARG A 124 4.67 -7.63 5.35
N ASP A 125 4.57 -8.91 4.99
CA ASP A 125 4.11 -10.01 5.82
C ASP A 125 2.60 -10.04 6.11
N LEU A 126 1.97 -11.19 5.89
CA LEU A 126 0.51 -11.35 5.89
C LEU A 126 -0.07 -11.71 7.26
N ASP A 127 0.78 -12.10 8.21
CA ASP A 127 0.37 -12.89 9.37
C ASP A 127 -0.49 -12.15 10.39
N SER A 128 -0.72 -10.86 10.20
CA SER A 128 -1.32 -10.02 11.23
C SER A 128 -2.14 -8.84 10.71
N VAL A 129 -2.49 -8.80 9.41
CA VAL A 129 -3.22 -7.67 8.81
C VAL A 129 -4.45 -8.11 8.02
N THR A 130 -5.61 -7.57 8.40
CA THR A 130 -6.87 -7.69 7.65
C THR A 130 -7.05 -6.54 6.69
N VAL A 131 -7.26 -6.79 5.40
CA VAL A 131 -7.56 -5.80 4.36
C VAL A 131 -8.94 -6.07 3.78
N THR A 132 -9.96 -5.30 4.18
CA THR A 132 -11.35 -5.63 3.82
C THR A 132 -12.24 -4.45 3.48
N GLY A 133 -13.09 -4.61 2.46
CA GLY A 133 -14.12 -3.61 2.13
C GLY A 133 -13.55 -2.27 1.63
N ASN A 134 -12.31 -2.23 1.15
CA ASN A 134 -11.71 -1.00 0.63
C ASN A 134 -12.07 -0.79 -0.85
N THR A 135 -12.14 0.47 -1.27
CA THR A 135 -12.15 0.87 -2.69
C THR A 135 -10.77 1.42 -3.03
N VAL A 136 -10.06 0.76 -3.94
CA VAL A 136 -8.70 1.09 -4.34
C VAL A 136 -8.64 1.32 -5.84
N THR A 137 -8.32 2.55 -6.27
CA THR A 137 -8.36 2.94 -7.68
C THR A 137 -7.03 3.52 -8.12
N GLY A 138 -6.39 2.85 -9.08
CA GLY A 138 -5.16 3.33 -9.73
C GLY A 138 -5.43 4.51 -10.67
N LEU A 139 -4.38 4.96 -11.37
CA LEU A 139 -4.47 6.13 -12.25
C LEU A 139 -4.99 5.80 -13.67
N GLY A 140 -5.41 4.57 -13.91
CA GLY A 140 -5.70 4.05 -15.23
C GLY A 140 -4.42 3.63 -15.95
N LEU A 141 -4.39 3.81 -17.26
CA LEU A 141 -3.23 3.47 -18.09
C LEU A 141 -2.08 4.46 -17.87
N VAL A 142 -1.02 4.01 -17.20
CA VAL A 142 0.19 4.81 -16.96
C VAL A 142 1.41 4.23 -17.68
N ASN A 143 2.42 5.07 -17.89
CA ASN A 143 3.66 4.70 -18.57
C ASN A 143 4.94 4.93 -17.74
N PHE A 144 4.82 5.44 -16.51
CA PHE A 144 5.97 5.84 -15.68
C PHE A 144 6.39 4.81 -14.62
N ILE A 145 5.46 4.02 -14.07
CA ILE A 145 5.73 2.92 -13.12
C ILE A 145 4.56 1.93 -13.11
N ALA A 146 4.84 0.67 -12.79
CA ALA A 146 3.80 -0.31 -12.50
C ALA A 146 3.12 -0.01 -11.16
N GLN A 147 1.78 -0.04 -11.15
CA GLN A 147 0.94 0.24 -10.00
C GLN A 147 0.32 -1.05 -9.47
N ASN A 148 0.38 -1.25 -8.16
CA ASN A 148 -0.33 -2.34 -7.49
C ASN A 148 -1.40 -1.74 -6.59
N GLY A 149 -2.65 -2.16 -6.77
CA GLY A 149 -3.74 -1.71 -5.90
C GLY A 149 -3.53 -2.19 -4.47
N ILE A 150 -3.50 -3.50 -4.28
CA ILE A 150 -3.20 -4.13 -2.99
C ILE A 150 -2.02 -5.09 -3.19
N GLU A 151 -0.93 -4.88 -2.47
CA GLU A 151 0.28 -5.69 -2.54
C GLU A 151 0.60 -6.34 -1.19
N PHE A 152 0.79 -7.65 -1.22
CA PHE A 152 1.38 -8.43 -0.13
C PHE A 152 2.73 -8.98 -0.55
N GLY A 153 3.79 -8.52 0.10
CA GLY A 153 5.13 -9.09 -0.06
C GLY A 153 5.45 -10.04 1.07
N PHE A 154 5.57 -11.33 0.77
CA PHE A 154 6.06 -12.32 1.71
C PHE A 154 7.57 -12.49 1.60
N GLY A 155 8.23 -12.84 2.69
CA GLY A 155 9.69 -13.03 2.70
C GLY A 155 10.52 -11.75 2.80
N SER A 156 9.91 -10.58 2.62
CA SER A 156 10.58 -9.28 2.79
C SER A 156 11.01 -9.00 4.24
N CYS A 157 10.53 -9.81 5.19
CA CYS A 157 10.64 -9.62 6.63
C CYS A 157 11.34 -10.78 7.35
N GLY A 158 11.66 -11.86 6.63
CA GLY A 158 12.17 -13.12 7.18
C GLY A 158 11.68 -14.31 6.35
N PRO A 159 12.27 -15.51 6.49
CA PRO A 159 12.04 -16.64 5.59
C PRO A 159 10.73 -17.40 5.82
N THR A 160 9.97 -17.08 6.86
CA THR A 160 8.79 -17.87 7.25
C THR A 160 7.52 -17.18 6.78
N VAL A 161 6.84 -17.81 5.82
CA VAL A 161 5.47 -17.48 5.44
C VAL A 161 4.55 -18.43 6.19
N SER A 162 3.65 -17.93 7.04
CA SER A 162 2.63 -18.81 7.61
C SER A 162 1.56 -19.13 6.57
N THR A 163 1.37 -20.43 6.30
CA THR A 163 0.33 -20.93 5.39
C THR A 163 -1.09 -20.76 5.96
N SER A 164 -1.24 -20.40 7.24
CA SER A 164 -2.54 -20.26 7.90
C SER A 164 -3.23 -18.91 7.67
N ASN A 165 -2.52 -17.89 7.15
CA ASN A 165 -2.96 -16.50 7.24
C ASN A 165 -3.31 -15.83 5.91
N VAL A 166 -3.42 -16.60 4.83
CA VAL A 166 -3.80 -16.09 3.51
C VAL A 166 -5.24 -15.52 3.48
N GLY A 167 -6.04 -15.77 4.53
CA GLY A 167 -7.49 -15.50 4.61
C GLY A 167 -7.94 -14.05 4.87
N GLN A 168 -7.16 -13.01 4.60
CA GLN A 168 -7.47 -11.67 5.12
C GLN A 168 -7.55 -10.54 4.08
N VAL A 169 -7.70 -10.85 2.79
CA VAL A 169 -7.98 -9.86 1.73
C VAL A 169 -9.35 -10.13 1.14
N THR A 170 -10.38 -9.43 1.60
CA THR A 170 -11.77 -9.79 1.26
C THR A 170 -12.66 -8.58 1.00
N GLY A 171 -13.62 -8.71 0.08
CA GLY A 171 -14.64 -7.67 -0.16
C GLY A 171 -14.09 -6.34 -0.69
N ASN A 172 -12.85 -6.28 -1.18
CA ASN A 172 -12.28 -5.05 -1.74
C ASN A 172 -12.71 -4.87 -3.20
N THR A 173 -12.87 -3.61 -3.62
CA THR A 173 -12.99 -3.24 -5.04
C THR A 173 -11.68 -2.62 -5.49
N VAL A 174 -11.04 -3.20 -6.51
CA VAL A 174 -9.72 -2.74 -6.99
C VAL A 174 -9.71 -2.53 -8.49
N THR A 175 -9.45 -1.30 -8.94
CA THR A 175 -9.58 -0.91 -10.35
C THR A 175 -8.43 -0.07 -10.86
N ASP A 176 -8.33 0.00 -12.19
CA ASP A 176 -7.53 1.01 -12.91
C ASP A 176 -6.02 0.97 -12.62
N ASN A 177 -5.49 -0.21 -12.28
CA ASN A 177 -4.04 -0.44 -12.18
C ASN A 177 -3.51 -0.98 -13.52
N GLN A 178 -3.08 -0.10 -14.43
CA GLN A 178 -2.61 -0.49 -15.76
C GLN A 178 -1.27 0.16 -16.12
N TYR A 179 -0.30 -0.63 -16.56
CA TYR A 179 1.01 -0.13 -16.99
C TYR A 179 1.37 -0.65 -18.38
N ASN A 180 1.78 0.25 -19.27
CA ASN A 180 2.15 -0.11 -20.64
C ASN A 180 3.67 -0.15 -20.90
N GLY A 181 4.52 0.10 -19.91
CA GLY A 181 5.97 -0.04 -20.07
C GLY A 181 6.66 1.01 -20.94
N ASN A 182 5.92 1.93 -21.57
CA ASN A 182 6.42 2.72 -22.69
C ASN A 182 7.01 4.09 -22.30
N GLY A 183 7.11 4.44 -21.01
CA GLY A 183 7.44 5.81 -20.57
C GLY A 183 8.47 5.96 -19.44
N GLY A 184 9.12 4.90 -18.95
CA GLY A 184 10.07 5.06 -17.83
C GLY A 184 10.83 3.79 -17.38
N ARG A 185 11.77 4.00 -16.44
CA ARG A 185 12.90 3.17 -15.89
C ARG A 185 12.69 1.66 -15.64
N ALA A 186 11.51 1.14 -15.88
CA ALA A 186 11.11 -0.22 -15.61
C ALA A 186 10.65 -0.90 -16.92
N PRO A 187 11.56 -1.14 -17.90
CA PRO A 187 11.23 -2.00 -19.03
C PRO A 187 10.83 -3.39 -18.50
N PRO A 188 10.00 -4.16 -19.23
CA PRO A 188 9.55 -5.49 -18.84
C PRO A 188 10.64 -6.30 -18.12
N PRO A 189 10.32 -6.96 -16.99
CA PRO A 189 9.05 -7.67 -16.77
C PRO A 189 8.10 -7.05 -15.71
N TYR A 190 8.13 -5.74 -15.46
CA TYR A 190 7.20 -5.14 -14.48
C TYR A 190 5.74 -5.16 -14.98
N ILE A 191 4.82 -5.64 -14.12
CA ILE A 191 3.40 -5.78 -14.41
C ILE A 191 2.62 -5.07 -13.29
N SER A 192 1.62 -4.27 -13.66
CA SER A 192 0.64 -3.72 -12.71
C SER A 192 -0.41 -4.75 -12.33
N SER A 193 -0.95 -4.66 -11.13
CA SER A 193 -2.00 -5.56 -10.69
C SER A 193 -3.07 -4.86 -9.85
N GLY A 194 -4.27 -5.43 -9.86
CA GLY A 194 -5.26 -5.11 -8.84
C GLY A 194 -4.76 -5.61 -7.49
N ILE A 195 -4.62 -6.94 -7.37
CA ILE A 195 -4.08 -7.58 -6.17
C ILE A 195 -2.81 -8.36 -6.54
N LEU A 196 -1.68 -8.02 -5.91
CA LEU A 196 -0.42 -8.74 -6.00
C LEU A 196 -0.15 -9.49 -4.70
N ALA A 197 0.20 -10.75 -4.81
CA ALA A 197 0.79 -11.54 -3.73
C ALA A 197 2.13 -12.10 -4.20
N GLN A 198 3.22 -11.69 -3.56
CA GLN A 198 4.57 -12.07 -3.92
C GLN A 198 5.23 -12.87 -2.80
N ALA A 199 5.26 -14.19 -2.91
CA ALA A 199 5.89 -15.05 -1.92
C ALA A 199 7.35 -15.37 -2.25
N ILE A 200 8.20 -15.40 -1.22
CA ILE A 200 9.57 -15.95 -1.29
C ILE A 200 9.60 -17.20 -0.40
N GLY A 201 10.04 -18.33 -0.96
CA GLY A 201 10.00 -19.64 -0.29
C GLY A 201 8.88 -20.55 -0.81
N ASP A 202 8.58 -21.64 -0.10
CA ASP A 202 7.66 -22.70 -0.53
C ASP A 202 6.30 -22.72 0.20
N PRO A 203 5.48 -21.65 0.16
CA PRO A 203 4.04 -21.80 0.27
C PRO A 203 3.48 -22.08 -1.13
N GLY A 204 2.85 -23.24 -1.33
CA GLY A 204 2.32 -23.63 -2.63
C GLY A 204 1.37 -22.57 -3.23
N PRO A 205 1.52 -22.20 -4.52
CA PRO A 205 0.79 -21.08 -5.15
C PRO A 205 -0.75 -21.18 -5.05
N GLY A 206 -1.31 -22.39 -4.99
CA GLY A 206 -2.76 -22.61 -4.89
C GLY A 206 -3.37 -22.18 -3.54
N GLN A 207 -2.60 -22.22 -2.45
CA GLN A 207 -3.07 -21.75 -1.14
C GLN A 207 -3.16 -20.22 -1.13
N ILE A 208 -2.19 -19.54 -1.75
CA ILE A 208 -2.17 -18.08 -1.87
C ILE A 208 -3.35 -17.59 -2.72
N GLN A 209 -3.54 -18.22 -3.89
CA GLN A 209 -4.58 -17.81 -4.83
C GLN A 209 -5.99 -18.00 -4.28
N SER A 210 -6.27 -19.12 -3.62
CA SER A 210 -7.63 -19.43 -3.14
C SER A 210 -8.14 -18.42 -2.10
N ALA A 211 -7.27 -17.87 -1.27
CA ALA A 211 -7.68 -16.93 -0.23
C ALA A 211 -7.79 -15.48 -0.71
N LEU A 212 -7.14 -15.11 -1.83
CA LEU A 212 -7.22 -13.77 -2.42
C LEU A 212 -8.42 -13.57 -3.35
N VAL A 213 -8.99 -14.66 -3.88
CA VAL A 213 -9.90 -14.59 -5.05
C VAL A 213 -11.39 -14.63 -4.67
N THR A 214 -11.78 -15.02 -3.46
CA THR A 214 -13.17 -15.46 -3.22
C THR A 214 -14.19 -14.35 -2.95
N THR A 215 -13.79 -13.09 -2.71
CA THR A 215 -14.75 -11.99 -2.45
C THR A 215 -14.35 -10.61 -2.99
N ASN A 216 -13.18 -10.46 -3.61
CA ASN A 216 -12.73 -9.17 -4.14
C ASN A 216 -13.26 -8.94 -5.56
N ARG A 217 -13.63 -7.70 -5.87
CA ARG A 217 -13.98 -7.26 -7.21
C ARG A 217 -12.81 -6.51 -7.84
N ALA A 218 -11.97 -7.23 -8.58
CA ALA A 218 -10.85 -6.65 -9.34
C ALA A 218 -11.16 -6.61 -10.85
N PHE A 219 -11.16 -5.43 -11.46
CA PHE A 219 -11.43 -5.23 -12.89
C PHE A 219 -10.72 -4.00 -13.44
N GLN A 220 -10.52 -3.92 -14.76
CA GLN A 220 -9.75 -2.83 -15.40
C GLN A 220 -8.30 -2.71 -14.86
N ASN A 221 -7.72 -3.82 -14.43
CA ASN A 221 -6.31 -3.91 -14.07
C ASN A 221 -5.55 -4.68 -15.16
N GLN A 222 -4.25 -4.43 -15.32
CA GLN A 222 -3.40 -5.20 -16.24
C GLN A 222 -3.37 -6.70 -15.85
N GLY A 223 -3.29 -7.00 -14.56
CA GLY A 223 -3.67 -8.30 -14.00
C GLY A 223 -4.58 -8.12 -12.79
N ASN A 224 -5.75 -8.77 -12.76
CA ASN A 224 -6.69 -8.60 -11.66
C ASN A 224 -6.15 -9.16 -10.34
N VAL A 225 -5.65 -10.41 -10.38
CA VAL A 225 -4.97 -11.06 -9.26
C VAL A 225 -3.73 -11.74 -9.81
N ILE A 226 -2.55 -11.38 -9.29
CA ILE A 226 -1.27 -11.97 -9.66
C ILE A 226 -0.64 -12.59 -8.42
N VAL A 227 -0.24 -13.85 -8.55
CA VAL A 227 0.55 -14.55 -7.53
C VAL A 227 1.93 -14.84 -8.10
N ILE A 228 2.97 -14.34 -7.44
CA ILE A 228 4.37 -14.60 -7.79
C ILE A 228 4.95 -15.46 -6.68
N VAL A 229 5.49 -16.63 -7.03
CA VAL A 229 6.24 -17.48 -6.09
C VAL A 229 7.69 -17.49 -6.53
N ILE A 230 8.57 -16.98 -5.67
CA ILE A 230 10.01 -16.97 -5.84
C ILE A 230 10.54 -18.21 -5.13
N VAL A 231 10.84 -19.25 -5.90
CA VAL A 231 11.55 -20.44 -5.42
C VAL A 231 13.04 -20.11 -5.34
N SER A 232 13.65 -20.39 -4.19
CA SER A 232 15.12 -20.38 -4.09
C SER A 232 15.67 -21.52 -4.96
N PRO A 233 16.73 -21.30 -5.75
CA PRO A 233 17.38 -22.34 -6.53
C PRO A 233 17.99 -23.45 -5.66
#